data_AF-A0A922VP35-F1
#
_entry.id   AF-A0A922VP35-F1
#
_cell.length_a   1.000
_cell.length_b   1.000
_cell.length_c   1.000
_cell.angle_alpha   90.00
_cell.angle_beta   90.00
_cell.angle_gamma   90.00
#
_symmetry.space_group_name_H-M   'P 1'
#
loop_
_entity.id
_entity.type
_entity.pdbx_description
1 polymer ?
#
loop_
_entity_poly.entity_id
_entity_poly.type
_entity_poly.pdbx_seq_one_letter_code
_entity_poly.pdbx_strand_id
1 'polypeptide(L)'
;MIAIAGAPGSGKSTLAEKLVGKVNTRRPGTAMVLPMDGYHYDDLYLVPAGLRPRKGAPHTFDVGGLYHTLKRLRARDEPEVAVPVFDRKIEIARAGARLIPAEVSVIVVEGNWLLLDLAPWNRLRPMFDITAMVDVPEAMLRARLRGRWERLGLSSAEIAAKLEENDLPNGRLVRTASAIPDYRLANG
;
A
#
# COMPACT_ATOMS: atom_id res chain seq x y z
N MET A 1 6.98 -8.30 -11.22
CA MET A 1 6.24 -7.64 -10.11
C MET A 1 5.27 -6.63 -10.69
N ILE A 2 4.05 -6.60 -10.14
CA ILE A 2 2.95 -5.72 -10.56
C ILE A 2 2.70 -4.73 -9.43
N ALA A 3 2.65 -3.43 -9.69
CA ALA A 3 2.20 -2.44 -8.71
C ALA A 3 0.72 -2.13 -8.91
N ILE A 4 -0.05 -2.15 -7.82
CA ILE A 4 -1.42 -1.62 -7.76
C ILE A 4 -1.42 -0.45 -6.77
N ALA A 5 -1.40 0.76 -7.32
CA ALA A 5 -1.49 1.99 -6.56
C ALA A 5 -2.92 2.51 -6.46
N GLY A 6 -3.18 3.37 -5.48
CA GLY A 6 -4.47 4.07 -5.37
C GLY A 6 -4.66 4.68 -3.99
N ALA A 7 -5.49 5.73 -3.93
CA ALA A 7 -5.77 6.49 -2.72
C ALA A 7 -6.25 5.62 -1.53
N PRO A 8 -6.13 6.11 -0.28
CA PRO A 8 -6.82 5.50 0.86
C PRO A 8 -8.31 5.32 0.56
N GLY A 9 -8.84 4.11 0.78
CA GLY A 9 -10.25 3.81 0.48
C GLY A 9 -10.57 3.47 -0.99
N SER A 10 -9.56 3.40 -1.87
CA SER A 10 -9.76 3.08 -3.29
C SER A 10 -10.20 1.63 -3.55
N GLY A 11 -9.98 0.71 -2.61
CA GLY A 11 -10.25 -0.72 -2.79
C GLY A 11 -9.11 -1.51 -3.45
N LYS A 12 -7.90 -0.93 -3.57
CA LYS A 12 -6.72 -1.61 -4.13
C LYS A 12 -6.38 -2.96 -3.48
N SER A 13 -6.50 -3.12 -2.16
CA SER A 13 -6.22 -4.39 -1.50
C SER A 13 -7.21 -5.48 -1.93
N THR A 14 -8.52 -5.15 -2.02
CA THR A 14 -9.53 -6.08 -2.54
C THR A 14 -9.25 -6.47 -3.99
N LEU A 15 -8.79 -5.53 -4.82
CA LEU A 15 -8.45 -5.79 -6.21
C LEU A 15 -7.19 -6.67 -6.34
N ALA A 16 -6.16 -6.40 -5.53
CA ALA A 16 -4.92 -7.17 -5.48
C ALA A 16 -5.19 -8.63 -5.08
N GLU A 17 -5.98 -8.84 -4.02
CA GLU A 17 -6.37 -10.19 -3.58
C GLU A 17 -7.19 -10.92 -4.65
N LYS A 18 -8.15 -10.26 -5.30
CA LYS A 18 -8.91 -10.84 -6.41
C LYS A 18 -8.01 -11.22 -7.60
N LEU A 19 -7.01 -10.39 -7.93
CA LEU A 19 -6.07 -10.68 -9.00
C LEU A 19 -5.22 -11.91 -8.67
N VAL A 20 -4.61 -11.94 -7.47
CA VAL A 20 -3.83 -13.08 -7.00
C VAL A 20 -4.66 -14.36 -6.97
N GLY A 21 -5.89 -14.29 -6.44
CA GLY A 21 -6.82 -15.42 -6.44
C GLY A 21 -7.07 -15.98 -7.85
N LYS A 22 -7.36 -15.12 -8.83
CA LYS A 22 -7.57 -15.54 -10.23
C LYS A 22 -6.34 -16.17 -10.87
N VAL A 23 -5.14 -15.65 -10.58
CA VAL A 23 -3.89 -16.26 -11.07
C VAL A 23 -3.70 -17.63 -10.44
N ASN A 24 -3.89 -17.74 -9.12
CA ASN A 24 -3.72 -18.99 -8.39
C ASN A 24 -4.79 -20.05 -8.73
N THR A 25 -6.00 -19.66 -9.17
CA THR A 25 -6.97 -20.62 -9.72
C THR A 25 -6.45 -21.31 -10.99
N ARG A 26 -5.66 -20.60 -11.80
CA ARG A 26 -5.09 -21.14 -13.06
C ARG A 26 -3.73 -21.79 -12.86
N ARG A 27 -2.93 -21.26 -11.93
CA ARG A 27 -1.57 -21.71 -11.60
C ARG A 27 -1.37 -21.59 -10.08
N PRO A 28 -1.77 -22.61 -9.30
CA PRO A 28 -1.70 -22.57 -7.84
C PRO A 28 -0.30 -22.25 -7.31
N GLY A 29 -0.23 -21.43 -6.27
CA GLY A 29 1.02 -21.08 -5.58
C GLY A 29 1.94 -20.11 -6.33
N THR A 30 1.54 -19.62 -7.52
CA THR A 30 2.43 -18.77 -8.34
C THR A 30 2.30 -17.28 -8.09
N ALA A 31 1.29 -16.85 -7.31
CA ALA A 31 1.05 -15.43 -7.03
C ALA A 31 0.82 -15.12 -5.55
N MET A 32 1.36 -13.99 -5.09
CA MET A 32 1.13 -13.45 -3.73
C MET A 32 1.04 -11.92 -3.73
N VAL A 33 0.30 -11.37 -2.76
CA VAL A 33 0.22 -9.93 -2.50
C VAL A 33 1.32 -9.50 -1.53
N LEU A 34 2.01 -8.39 -1.82
CA LEU A 34 2.90 -7.68 -0.89
C LEU A 34 2.31 -6.29 -0.55
N PRO A 35 1.66 -6.12 0.61
CA PRO A 35 1.18 -4.82 1.05
C PRO A 35 2.34 -3.89 1.46
N MET A 36 2.35 -2.68 0.92
CA MET A 36 3.25 -1.59 1.30
C MET A 36 3.09 -1.20 2.77
N ASP A 37 1.92 -1.43 3.36
CA ASP A 37 1.62 -1.06 4.75
C ASP A 37 2.56 -1.73 5.76
N GLY A 38 3.17 -2.88 5.43
CA GLY A 38 4.18 -3.51 6.28
C GLY A 38 5.43 -2.66 6.52
N TYR A 39 5.60 -1.54 5.81
CA TYR A 39 6.75 -0.65 5.91
C TYR A 39 6.42 0.67 6.61
N HIS A 40 5.31 0.77 7.35
CA HIS A 40 5.10 1.92 8.24
C HIS A 40 6.21 1.98 9.29
N TYR A 41 6.66 3.19 9.61
CA TYR A 41 7.43 3.37 10.84
C TYR A 41 6.57 3.09 12.06
N ASP A 42 7.22 2.58 13.10
CA ASP A 42 6.59 2.29 14.38
C ASP A 42 6.22 3.59 15.13
N ASP A 43 5.22 3.50 16.00
CA ASP A 43 4.81 4.64 16.83
C ASP A 43 5.92 5.10 17.78
N LEU A 44 6.85 4.21 18.19
CA LEU A 44 8.06 4.55 18.93
C LEU A 44 8.94 5.59 18.21
N TYR A 45 8.92 5.62 16.88
CA TYR A 45 9.59 6.64 16.09
C TYR A 45 8.65 7.82 15.78
N LEU A 46 7.42 7.55 15.36
CA LEU A 46 6.50 8.59 14.88
C LEU A 46 6.04 9.55 15.97
N VAL A 47 5.90 9.09 17.22
CA VAL A 47 5.45 9.93 18.35
C VAL A 47 6.49 11.01 18.70
N PRO A 48 7.75 10.70 19.04
CA PRO A 48 8.75 11.73 19.34
C PRO A 48 9.06 12.64 18.13
N ALA A 49 8.87 12.15 16.91
CA ALA A 49 9.02 12.95 15.69
C ALA A 49 7.81 13.87 15.39
N GLY A 50 6.71 13.79 16.15
CA GLY A 50 5.49 14.56 15.88
C GLY A 50 4.72 14.13 14.63
N LEU A 51 5.05 12.96 14.06
CA LEU A 51 4.51 12.46 12.79
C LEU A 51 3.31 11.51 12.98
N ARG A 52 3.00 11.13 14.23
CA ARG A 52 1.90 10.20 14.54
C ARG A 52 0.54 10.62 13.97
N PRO A 53 0.13 11.91 13.98
CA PRO A 53 -1.12 12.36 13.35
C PRO A 53 -1.13 12.17 11.83
N ARG A 54 0.06 12.14 11.20
CA ARG A 54 0.27 11.97 9.76
C ARG A 54 0.51 10.52 9.34
N LYS A 55 0.38 9.53 10.24
CA LYS A 55 0.62 8.12 9.92
C LYS A 55 -0.20 7.70 8.69
N GLY A 56 0.49 7.17 7.68
CA GLY A 56 -0.05 6.87 6.36
C GLY A 56 0.37 7.85 5.26
N ALA A 57 0.93 9.01 5.61
CA ALA A 57 1.54 9.95 4.68
C ALA A 57 2.89 9.40 4.14
N PRO A 58 3.39 9.90 2.99
CA PRO A 58 4.56 9.31 2.32
C PRO A 58 5.84 9.27 3.18
N HIS A 59 6.01 10.21 4.11
CA HIS A 59 7.20 10.32 4.98
C HIS A 59 7.11 9.44 6.24
N THR A 60 6.01 8.69 6.44
CA THR A 60 5.84 7.79 7.60
C THR A 60 6.15 6.33 7.27
N PHE A 61 6.93 6.08 6.21
CA PHE A 61 7.28 4.74 5.73
C PHE A 61 8.78 4.59 5.52
N ASP A 62 9.26 3.37 5.76
CA ASP A 62 10.58 2.91 5.35
C ASP A 62 10.59 2.54 3.86
N VAL A 63 10.72 3.56 3.00
CA VAL A 63 10.84 3.38 1.54
C VAL A 63 12.12 2.63 1.16
N GLY A 64 13.18 2.77 1.97
CA GLY A 64 14.44 2.06 1.79
C GLY A 64 14.26 0.56 1.99
N GLY A 65 13.66 0.16 3.11
CA GLY A 65 13.32 -1.22 3.41
C GLY A 65 12.45 -1.85 2.33
N LEU A 66 11.39 -1.15 1.89
CA LEU A 66 10.56 -1.62 0.79
C LEU A 66 11.36 -1.82 -0.50
N TYR A 67 12.16 -0.83 -0.90
CA TYR A 67 13.02 -0.94 -2.09
C TYR A 67 13.95 -2.17 -2.02
N HIS A 68 14.60 -2.39 -0.87
CA HIS A 68 15.50 -3.52 -0.69
C HIS A 68 14.77 -4.87 -0.67
N THR A 69 13.57 -4.95 -0.08
CA THR A 69 12.75 -6.17 -0.19
C THR A 69 12.36 -6.45 -1.65
N LEU A 70 11.94 -5.43 -2.41
CA LEU A 70 11.61 -5.60 -3.83
C LEU A 70 12.83 -6.09 -4.64
N LYS A 71 14.04 -5.60 -4.32
CA LYS A 71 15.27 -6.08 -4.96
C LYS A 71 15.51 -7.57 -4.70
N ARG A 72 15.39 -8.01 -3.45
CA ARG A 72 15.56 -9.42 -3.05
C ARG A 72 14.55 -10.32 -3.77
N LEU A 73 13.26 -9.92 -3.76
CA LEU A 73 12.19 -10.63 -4.45
C LEU A 73 12.39 -10.72 -5.97
N ARG A 74 13.00 -9.70 -6.59
CA ARG A 74 13.32 -9.69 -8.02
C ARG A 74 14.52 -10.59 -8.36
N ALA A 75 15.52 -10.65 -7.47
CA ALA A 75 16.72 -11.45 -7.68
C ALA A 75 16.45 -12.96 -7.64
N ARG A 76 15.55 -13.42 -6.75
CA ARG A 76 15.18 -14.84 -6.60
C ARG A 76 16.38 -15.77 -6.34
N ASP A 77 17.38 -15.26 -5.65
CA ASP A 77 18.59 -15.97 -5.22
C ASP A 77 18.51 -16.48 -3.77
N GLU A 78 17.41 -16.20 -3.08
CA GLU A 78 17.06 -16.73 -1.76
C GLU A 78 15.87 -17.71 -1.89
N PRO A 79 15.81 -18.80 -1.10
CA PRO A 79 14.68 -19.74 -1.14
C PRO A 79 13.36 -19.06 -0.77
N GLU A 80 13.40 -18.12 0.16
CA GLU A 80 12.26 -17.31 0.57
C GLU A 80 12.72 -15.96 1.12
N VAL A 81 11.90 -14.92 0.91
CA VAL A 81 12.14 -13.59 1.45
C VAL A 81 11.11 -13.29 2.54
N ALA A 82 11.59 -13.05 3.75
CA ALA A 82 10.77 -12.56 4.85
C ALA A 82 10.33 -11.12 4.61
N VAL A 83 9.03 -10.86 4.72
CA VAL A 83 8.41 -9.55 4.52
C VAL A 83 7.58 -9.14 5.74
N PRO A 84 7.53 -7.84 6.08
CA PRO A 84 6.72 -7.38 7.19
C PRO A 84 5.23 -7.39 6.85
N VAL A 85 4.38 -7.50 7.87
CA VAL A 85 2.92 -7.42 7.76
C VAL A 85 2.40 -6.38 8.75
N PHE A 86 1.57 -5.45 8.27
CA PHE A 86 0.93 -4.46 9.13
C PHE A 86 -0.27 -5.07 9.85
N ASP A 87 -0.19 -5.16 11.18
CA ASP A 87 -1.27 -5.64 12.02
C ASP A 87 -2.20 -4.48 12.39
N ARG A 88 -3.36 -4.43 11.73
CA ARG A 88 -4.39 -3.41 11.94
C ARG A 88 -5.05 -3.46 13.33
N LYS A 89 -4.89 -4.54 14.10
CA LYS A 89 -5.46 -4.63 15.46
C LYS A 89 -4.63 -3.86 16.48
N ILE A 90 -3.32 -3.86 16.30
CA ILE A 90 -2.37 -3.19 17.21
C ILE A 90 -1.63 -2.02 16.56
N GLU A 91 -1.90 -1.75 15.27
CA GLU A 91 -1.34 -0.65 14.48
C GLU A 91 0.20 -0.69 14.36
N ILE A 92 0.78 -1.90 14.26
CA ILE A 92 2.24 -2.13 14.19
C ILE A 92 2.61 -2.93 12.94
N ALA A 93 3.76 -2.59 12.34
CA ALA A 93 4.41 -3.40 11.30
C ALA A 93 5.21 -4.54 11.94
N ARG A 94 4.72 -5.78 11.82
CA ARG A 94 5.40 -6.97 12.35
C ARG A 94 6.49 -7.42 11.37
N ALA A 95 7.75 -7.28 11.75
CA ALA A 95 8.89 -7.78 10.98
C ALA A 95 8.82 -9.30 10.78
N GLY A 96 9.18 -9.78 9.59
CA GLY A 96 9.26 -11.22 9.28
C GLY A 96 7.95 -12.00 9.43
N ALA A 97 6.80 -11.32 9.43
CA ALA A 97 5.51 -11.93 9.70
C ALA A 97 4.96 -12.80 8.55
N ARG A 98 5.62 -12.80 7.38
CA ARG A 98 5.27 -13.64 6.24
C ARG A 98 6.49 -13.93 5.39
N LEU A 99 6.50 -15.09 4.74
CA LEU A 99 7.54 -15.53 3.80
C LEU A 99 6.96 -15.52 2.39
N ILE A 100 7.74 -15.07 1.41
CA ILE A 100 7.43 -15.18 -0.02
C ILE A 100 8.47 -16.13 -0.64
N PRO A 101 8.08 -17.36 -1.01
CA PRO A 101 8.97 -18.33 -1.65
C PRO A 101 9.44 -17.90 -3.04
N ALA A 102 10.60 -18.39 -3.48
CA ALA A 102 11.18 -18.08 -4.80
C ALA A 102 10.30 -18.56 -5.98
N GLU A 103 9.47 -19.58 -5.76
CA GLU A 103 8.52 -20.13 -6.75
C GLU A 103 7.38 -19.15 -7.07
N VAL A 104 7.14 -18.16 -6.21
CA VAL A 104 6.11 -17.13 -6.43
C VAL A 104 6.56 -16.20 -7.54
N SER A 105 6.14 -16.54 -8.75
CA SER A 105 6.55 -15.82 -9.95
C SER A 105 5.85 -14.48 -10.16
N VAL A 106 4.66 -14.29 -9.57
CA VAL A 106 3.82 -13.09 -9.71
C VAL A 106 3.60 -12.43 -8.36
N ILE A 107 4.35 -11.37 -8.08
CA ILE A 107 4.17 -10.58 -6.86
C ILE A 107 3.37 -9.32 -7.20
N VAL A 108 2.21 -9.19 -6.57
CA VAL A 108 1.34 -8.00 -6.66
C VAL A 108 1.62 -7.12 -5.45
N VAL A 109 2.35 -6.02 -5.66
CA VAL A 109 2.63 -5.04 -4.62
C VAL A 109 1.50 -4.02 -4.61
N GLU A 110 0.88 -3.79 -3.46
CA GLU A 110 -0.23 -2.84 -3.34
C GLU A 110 0.06 -1.78 -2.28
N GLY A 111 -0.28 -0.52 -2.56
CA GLY A 111 0.02 0.59 -1.68
C GLY A 111 -0.37 1.95 -2.25
N ASN A 112 -0.46 2.98 -1.43
CA ASN A 112 -0.85 4.32 -1.92
C ASN A 112 0.22 4.93 -2.83
N TRP A 113 1.49 4.73 -2.47
CA TRP A 113 2.61 5.56 -2.93
C TRP A 113 3.52 4.88 -3.95
N LEU A 114 3.17 3.67 -4.42
CA LEU A 114 4.03 2.86 -5.29
C LEU A 114 4.38 3.54 -6.62
N LEU A 115 3.55 4.48 -7.08
CA LEU A 115 3.76 5.26 -8.30
C LEU A 115 4.01 6.75 -8.01
N LEU A 116 4.21 7.15 -6.75
CA LEU A 116 4.45 8.54 -6.40
C LEU A 116 5.77 9.02 -7.02
N ASP A 117 5.72 10.06 -7.85
CA ASP A 117 6.87 10.61 -8.60
C ASP A 117 7.62 11.67 -7.80
N LEU A 118 7.84 11.38 -6.52
CA LEU A 118 8.61 12.22 -5.59
C LEU A 118 9.66 11.36 -4.91
N ALA A 119 10.84 11.92 -4.68
CA ALA A 119 11.87 11.23 -3.90
C ALA A 119 11.39 11.01 -2.45
N PRO A 120 11.72 9.86 -1.82
CA PRO A 120 12.46 8.73 -2.37
C PRO A 120 11.57 7.68 -3.07
N TRP A 121 10.26 7.88 -3.21
CA TRP A 121 9.31 6.91 -3.75
C TRP A 121 9.48 6.62 -5.24
N ASN A 122 9.85 7.63 -6.03
CA ASN A 122 10.07 7.49 -7.48
C ASN A 122 11.09 6.39 -7.83
N ARG A 123 12.02 6.06 -6.92
CA ARG A 123 12.97 4.94 -7.07
C ARG A 123 12.31 3.56 -7.18
N LEU A 124 11.04 3.42 -6.77
CA LEU A 124 10.32 2.15 -6.82
C LEU A 124 9.78 1.85 -8.22
N ARG A 125 9.53 2.86 -9.06
CA ARG A 125 8.92 2.66 -10.39
C ARG A 125 9.66 1.65 -11.28
N PRO A 126 11.01 1.64 -11.36
CA PRO A 126 11.75 0.63 -12.12
C PRO A 126 11.65 -0.80 -11.57
N MET A 127 11.13 -0.97 -10.35
CA MET A 127 10.94 -2.29 -9.73
C MET A 127 9.67 -2.98 -10.21
N PHE A 128 8.83 -2.34 -11.03
CA PHE A 128 7.56 -2.90 -11.48
C PHE A 128 7.53 -3.08 -12.99
N ASP A 129 7.15 -4.28 -13.43
CA ASP A 129 7.02 -4.63 -14.85
C ASP A 129 5.66 -4.17 -15.39
N ILE A 130 4.64 -4.12 -14.53
CA ILE A 130 3.30 -3.59 -14.82
C ILE A 130 2.87 -2.71 -13.66
N THR A 131 2.26 -1.57 -13.98
CA THR A 131 1.74 -0.61 -13.03
C THR A 131 0.27 -0.31 -13.29
N ALA A 132 -0.54 -0.32 -12.24
CA ALA A 132 -1.95 0.02 -12.31
C ALA A 132 -2.31 1.04 -11.23
N MET A 133 -3.14 2.03 -11.59
CA MET A 133 -3.73 2.97 -10.64
C MET A 133 -5.23 2.67 -10.50
N VAL A 134 -5.70 2.46 -9.29
CA VAL A 134 -7.13 2.37 -8.96
C VAL A 134 -7.67 3.79 -8.80
N ASP A 135 -8.45 4.21 -9.79
CA ASP A 135 -9.02 5.55 -9.89
C ASP A 135 -10.45 5.57 -9.35
N VAL A 136 -10.70 6.45 -8.40
CA VAL A 136 -11.96 6.55 -7.67
C VAL A 136 -12.25 8.03 -7.38
N PRO A 137 -13.45 8.55 -7.72
CA PRO A 137 -13.83 9.92 -7.40
C PRO A 137 -13.69 10.21 -5.90
N GLU A 138 -13.22 11.42 -5.56
CA GLU A 138 -12.98 11.80 -4.17
C GLU A 138 -14.23 11.70 -3.30
N ALA A 139 -15.41 12.02 -3.84
CA ALA A 139 -16.69 11.88 -3.14
C ALA A 139 -16.94 10.43 -2.67
N MET A 140 -16.57 9.44 -3.49
CA MET A 140 -16.70 8.03 -3.13
C MET A 140 -15.62 7.61 -2.12
N LEU A 141 -14.38 8.09 -2.27
CA LEU A 141 -13.33 7.86 -1.28
C LEU A 141 -13.76 8.37 0.10
N ARG A 142 -14.27 9.59 0.15
CA ARG A 142 -14.81 10.23 1.37
C ARG A 142 -15.89 9.38 2.01
N ALA A 143 -16.89 8.91 1.24
CA ALA A 143 -17.96 8.06 1.75
C ALA A 143 -17.41 6.73 2.31
N ARG A 144 -16.51 6.06 1.58
CA ARG A 144 -15.89 4.78 2.00
C ARG A 144 -15.03 4.94 3.25
N LEU A 145 -14.24 6.00 3.34
CA LEU A 145 -13.38 6.29 4.48
C LEU A 145 -14.18 6.69 5.72
N ARG A 146 -15.21 7.53 5.56
CA ARG A 146 -16.16 7.85 6.63
C ARG A 146 -16.76 6.57 7.22
N GLY A 147 -17.35 5.72 6.37
CA GLY A 147 -17.94 4.45 6.82
C GLY A 147 -16.93 3.50 7.48
N ARG A 148 -15.64 3.56 7.10
CA ARG A 148 -14.58 2.80 7.78
C ARG A 148 -14.39 3.29 9.21
N TRP A 149 -14.26 4.60 9.41
CA TRP A 149 -14.01 5.18 10.72
C TRP A 149 -15.23 5.08 11.64
N GLU A 150 -16.45 5.18 11.11
CA GLU A 150 -17.69 4.91 11.85
C GLU A 150 -17.74 3.48 12.39
N ARG A 151 -17.36 2.48 11.58
CA ARG A 151 -17.27 1.07 12.03
C ARG A 151 -16.20 0.83 13.08
N LEU A 152 -15.21 1.73 13.19
CA LEU A 152 -14.18 1.70 14.23
C LEU A 152 -14.57 2.52 15.47
N GLY A 153 -15.79 3.08 15.51
CA GLY A 153 -16.34 3.75 16.68
C GLY A 153 -15.81 5.16 16.93
N LEU A 154 -15.19 5.81 15.93
CA LEU A 154 -14.71 7.19 16.06
C LEU A 154 -15.88 8.17 16.11
N SER A 155 -15.72 9.26 16.86
CA SER A 155 -16.66 10.38 16.90
C SER A 155 -16.68 11.16 15.58
N SER A 156 -17.76 11.90 15.33
CA SER A 156 -17.89 12.74 14.13
C SER A 156 -16.73 13.73 13.96
N ALA A 157 -16.21 14.29 15.06
CA ALA A 157 -15.07 15.20 15.04
C ALA A 157 -13.76 14.48 14.67
N GLU A 158 -13.50 13.31 15.24
CA GLU A 158 -12.31 12.50 14.90
C GLU A 158 -12.37 12.02 13.45
N ILE A 159 -13.55 11.62 12.96
CA ILE A 159 -13.75 11.24 11.56
C ILE A 159 -13.45 12.41 10.63
N ALA A 160 -13.95 13.61 10.96
CA ALA A 160 -13.68 14.82 10.17
C ALA A 160 -12.17 15.12 10.10
N ALA A 161 -11.48 15.07 11.25
CA ALA A 161 -10.03 15.26 11.29
C ALA A 161 -9.27 14.19 10.47
N LYS A 162 -9.62 12.90 10.63
CA LYS A 162 -9.00 11.81 9.85
C LYS A 162 -9.17 12.01 8.35
N LEU A 163 -10.35 12.42 7.91
CA LEU A 163 -10.66 12.65 6.50
C LEU A 163 -9.93 13.88 5.94
N GLU A 164 -10.13 15.04 6.54
CA GLU A 164 -9.68 16.32 5.98
C GLU A 164 -8.20 16.55 6.16
N GLU A 165 -7.63 16.08 7.27
CA GLU A 165 -6.24 16.36 7.57
C GLU A 165 -5.33 15.27 7.02
N ASN A 166 -5.77 14.00 6.94
CA ASN A 166 -4.89 12.90 6.56
C ASN A 166 -5.34 12.16 5.30
N ASP A 167 -6.47 11.46 5.32
CA ASP A 167 -6.83 10.51 4.25
C ASP A 167 -7.05 11.18 2.89
N LEU A 168 -7.80 12.28 2.84
CA LEU A 168 -8.11 12.98 1.58
C LEU A 168 -6.93 13.78 1.04
N PRO A 169 -6.14 14.52 1.85
CA PRO A 169 -4.87 15.08 1.38
C PRO A 169 -3.93 14.02 0.82
N ASN A 170 -3.84 12.85 1.46
CA ASN A 170 -3.04 11.75 0.94
C ASN A 170 -3.61 11.24 -0.40
N GLY A 171 -4.93 11.06 -0.50
CA GLY A 171 -5.58 10.66 -1.75
C GLY A 171 -5.39 11.66 -2.89
N ARG A 172 -5.46 12.96 -2.60
CA ARG A 172 -5.16 14.03 -3.56
C ARG A 172 -3.72 13.94 -4.03
N LEU A 173 -2.76 13.74 -3.12
CA LEU A 173 -1.35 13.61 -3.47
C LEU A 173 -1.08 12.38 -4.37
N VAL A 174 -1.70 11.23 -4.09
CA VAL A 174 -1.64 10.07 -4.99
C VAL A 174 -2.11 10.46 -6.40
N ARG A 175 -3.21 11.19 -6.51
CA ARG A 175 -3.79 11.58 -7.80
C ARG A 175 -2.93 12.58 -8.57
N THR A 176 -2.36 13.58 -7.89
CA THR A 176 -1.71 14.72 -8.54
C THR A 176 -0.20 14.56 -8.73
N ALA A 177 0.44 13.68 -7.96
CA ALA A 177 1.90 13.53 -7.95
C ALA A 177 2.38 12.11 -8.29
N SER A 178 1.52 11.22 -8.77
CA SER A 178 1.95 9.91 -9.27
C SER A 178 2.32 9.95 -10.75
N ALA A 179 3.32 9.15 -11.13
CA ALA A 179 3.65 8.87 -12.51
C ALA A 179 2.47 8.21 -13.25
N ILE A 180 2.48 8.32 -14.58
CA ILE A 180 1.46 7.70 -15.44
C ILE A 180 1.56 6.16 -15.30
N PRO A 181 0.46 5.46 -14.92
CA PRO A 181 0.45 4.01 -14.86
C PRO A 181 0.26 3.40 -16.25
N ASP A 182 0.63 2.13 -16.41
CA ASP A 182 0.32 1.37 -17.64
C ASP A 182 -1.19 1.13 -17.76
N TYR A 183 -1.89 0.97 -16.64
CA TYR A 183 -3.34 0.78 -16.58
C TYR A 183 -4.02 1.70 -15.58
N ARG A 184 -5.20 2.23 -15.94
CA ARG A 184 -6.12 2.88 -15.01
C ARG A 184 -7.35 2.02 -14.82
N LEU A 185 -7.68 1.72 -13.57
CA LEU A 185 -8.76 0.82 -13.19
C LEU A 185 -9.82 1.63 -12.45
N ALA A 186 -10.99 1.81 -13.06
CA ALA A 186 -12.12 2.43 -12.40
C ALA A 186 -12.65 1.50 -11.30
N ASN A 187 -12.91 2.04 -10.12
CA ASN A 187 -13.55 1.30 -9.03
C ASN A 187 -14.60 2.17 -8.33
N GLY A 188 -15.68 2.45 -9.06
CA GLY A 188 -16.83 3.25 -8.65
C GLY A 188 -18.11 2.63 -9.16
#